data_AF-A0AAU6F9W4-F1
#
_entry.id   AF-A0AAU6F9W4-F1
#
_cell.length_a   1.000
_cell.length_b   1.000
_cell.length_c   1.000
_cell.angle_alpha   90.00
_cell.angle_beta   90.00
_cell.angle_gamma   90.00
#
_symmetry.space_group_name_H-M   'P 1'
#
loop_
_entity.id
_entity.type
_entity.pdbx_description
1 polymer ?
#
loop_
_entity_poly.entity_id
_entity_poly.type
_entity_poly.pdbx_seq_one_letter_code
_entity_poly.pdbx_strand_id
1 'polypeptide(L)'
;MPKIHLSRSVLTCAVAVSTAAVLTGCSGNESPPALKFGTAKASGARLDDQPPQGSSLPVAQWPDACKVLGDEEVRAILPQAEDFAREPIKVTIINFNPLQDADPGTTGDVPKGGCETKFGLPAKYDSEHNSSIKIVFKTIADPALVTKAYTEDRDDEAKDAGKGTDAFRDLGNSLGAPGCYTQDRTHELVCHQGPYEFEVSGLSTADGVGKYPQAEKNWRDKVLTEVVRTLSARMAGQS
;
A
#
# COMPACT_ATOMS: atom_id res chain seq x y z
N MET A 1 2.74 -56.69 -14.27
CA MET A 1 1.29 -56.92 -14.09
C MET A 1 0.57 -55.58 -14.24
N PRO A 2 -0.20 -55.36 -15.31
CA PRO A 2 -0.86 -54.08 -15.59
C PRO A 2 -2.27 -54.05 -14.98
N LYS A 3 -2.66 -52.92 -14.38
CA LYS A 3 -4.07 -52.64 -14.04
C LYS A 3 -4.55 -51.46 -14.89
N ILE A 4 -5.31 -51.81 -15.92
CA ILE A 4 -6.05 -50.91 -16.80
C ILE A 4 -7.35 -50.55 -16.07
N HIS A 5 -7.60 -49.27 -15.82
CA HIS A 5 -8.90 -48.78 -15.36
C HIS A 5 -9.63 -48.09 -16.51
N LEU A 6 -10.63 -48.79 -17.04
CA LEU A 6 -11.74 -48.26 -17.86
C LEU A 6 -12.87 -47.80 -16.92
N SER A 7 -13.40 -46.59 -17.11
CA SER A 7 -14.80 -46.18 -16.82
C SER A 7 -14.89 -44.66 -16.82
N ARG A 8 -15.93 -43.98 -17.29
CA ARG A 8 -17.18 -44.33 -18.00
C ARG A 8 -17.64 -42.99 -18.60
N SER A 9 -17.87 -42.96 -19.91
CA SER A 9 -18.53 -41.83 -20.55
C SER A 9 -20.00 -41.80 -20.13
N VAL A 10 -20.46 -40.68 -19.58
CA VAL A 10 -21.89 -40.42 -19.35
C VAL A 10 -22.30 -39.30 -20.29
N LEU A 11 -23.09 -39.70 -21.29
CA LEU A 11 -23.78 -38.85 -22.25
C LEU A 11 -25.15 -38.50 -21.64
N THR A 12 -25.47 -37.22 -21.39
CA THR A 12 -26.88 -36.85 -21.11
C THR A 12 -27.25 -35.43 -21.54
N CYS A 13 -28.21 -35.39 -22.48
CA CYS A 13 -29.26 -34.41 -22.76
C CYS A 13 -28.96 -32.91 -22.77
N ALA A 14 -28.86 -32.38 -23.99
CA ALA A 14 -29.10 -30.98 -24.30
C ALA A 14 -30.60 -30.65 -24.19
N VAL A 15 -30.96 -29.74 -23.29
CA VAL A 15 -32.26 -29.04 -23.30
C VAL A 15 -31.97 -27.61 -23.76
N ALA A 16 -32.37 -27.29 -24.98
CA ALA A 16 -32.34 -25.93 -25.50
C ALA A 16 -33.54 -25.16 -24.94
N VAL A 17 -33.35 -24.44 -23.83
CA VAL A 17 -34.33 -23.46 -23.33
C VAL A 17 -34.03 -22.12 -24.00
N SER A 18 -34.92 -21.72 -24.91
CA SER A 18 -34.94 -20.38 -25.51
C SER A 18 -35.37 -19.36 -24.46
N THR A 19 -34.43 -18.81 -23.70
CA THR A 19 -34.65 -17.66 -22.83
C THR A 19 -34.76 -16.40 -23.68
N ALA A 20 -35.97 -15.84 -23.73
CA ALA A 20 -36.24 -14.51 -24.25
C ALA A 20 -35.33 -13.49 -23.53
N ALA A 21 -34.36 -12.95 -24.26
CA ALA A 21 -33.53 -11.85 -23.81
C ALA A 21 -34.42 -10.60 -23.73
N VAL A 22 -35.01 -10.37 -22.56
CA VAL A 22 -35.62 -9.09 -22.22
C VAL A 22 -34.46 -8.10 -22.05
N LEU A 23 -34.06 -7.46 -23.15
CA LEU A 23 -33.21 -6.28 -23.15
C LEU A 23 -34.03 -5.11 -22.60
N THR A 24 -34.31 -5.10 -21.28
CA THR A 24 -34.64 -3.86 -20.59
C THR A 24 -33.37 -3.02 -20.56
N GLY A 25 -33.18 -2.24 -21.62
CA GLY A 25 -32.25 -1.11 -21.66
C GLY A 25 -32.72 -0.06 -20.66
N CYS A 26 -32.39 -0.26 -19.39
CA CYS A 26 -32.43 0.80 -18.41
C CYS A 26 -31.16 1.63 -18.61
N SER A 27 -31.30 2.74 -19.35
CA SER A 27 -30.39 3.90 -19.26
C SER A 27 -30.55 4.56 -17.89
N GLY A 28 -30.38 3.77 -16.85
CA GLY A 28 -30.55 4.18 -15.47
C GLY A 28 -29.35 5.01 -15.07
N ASN A 29 -29.61 6.25 -14.68
CA ASN A 29 -28.78 7.06 -13.80
C ASN A 29 -28.63 6.37 -12.42
N GLU A 30 -28.32 5.08 -12.40
CA GLU A 30 -28.19 4.30 -11.19
C GLU A 30 -26.91 4.78 -10.50
N SER A 31 -27.05 5.24 -9.26
CA SER A 31 -25.89 5.67 -8.49
C SER A 31 -24.99 4.45 -8.29
N PRO A 32 -23.66 4.61 -8.39
CA PRO A 32 -22.75 3.50 -8.18
C PRO A 32 -22.99 2.88 -6.79
N PRO A 33 -22.75 1.57 -6.63
CA PRO A 33 -22.92 0.90 -5.35
C PRO A 33 -22.05 1.57 -4.29
N ALA A 34 -22.57 1.67 -3.07
CA ALA A 34 -21.84 2.29 -1.97
C ALA A 34 -20.48 1.59 -1.74
N LEU A 35 -19.43 2.40 -1.54
CA LEU A 35 -18.09 1.91 -1.29
C LEU A 35 -18.02 1.14 0.03
N LYS A 36 -17.45 -0.07 -0.02
CA LYS A 36 -17.22 -0.93 1.14
C LYS A 36 -15.76 -0.84 1.58
N PHE A 37 -15.57 -0.81 2.88
CA PHE A 37 -14.26 -0.86 3.52
C PHE A 37 -14.15 -2.16 4.32
N GLY A 38 -13.08 -2.90 4.10
CA GLY A 38 -12.71 -4.06 4.90
C GLY A 38 -11.56 -3.71 5.85
N THR A 39 -10.79 -4.73 6.23
CA THR A 39 -9.69 -4.62 7.19
C THR A 39 -8.44 -5.27 6.63
N ALA A 40 -7.29 -4.83 7.13
CA ALA A 40 -5.99 -5.39 6.81
C ALA A 40 -5.97 -6.92 6.92
N LYS A 41 -5.41 -7.57 5.90
CA LYS A 41 -5.18 -9.01 5.87
C LYS A 41 -3.89 -9.27 5.12
N ALA A 42 -2.77 -9.27 5.84
CA ALA A 42 -1.48 -9.64 5.28
C ALA A 42 -1.53 -11.07 4.71
N SER A 43 -1.27 -11.21 3.42
CA SER A 43 -1.24 -12.51 2.72
C SER A 43 -0.01 -12.70 1.85
N GLY A 44 0.73 -11.63 1.52
CA GLY A 44 1.96 -11.73 0.73
C GLY A 44 3.18 -12.23 1.52
N ALA A 45 4.28 -12.40 0.80
CA ALA A 45 5.55 -12.84 1.37
C ALA A 45 6.05 -11.90 2.48
N ARG A 46 6.70 -12.45 3.49
CA ARG A 46 7.33 -11.65 4.54
C ARG A 46 8.37 -10.69 3.95
N LEU A 47 8.52 -9.53 4.57
CA LEU A 47 9.63 -8.62 4.33
C LEU A 47 10.61 -8.77 5.49
N ASP A 48 11.70 -9.48 5.24
CA ASP A 48 12.63 -9.95 6.26
C ASP A 48 14.09 -9.59 5.98
N ASP A 49 14.32 -8.46 5.29
CA ASP A 49 15.68 -7.96 5.02
C ASP A 49 16.49 -7.89 6.33
N GLN A 50 17.76 -8.28 6.26
CA GLN A 50 18.68 -8.28 7.41
C GLN A 50 19.90 -7.41 7.09
N PRO A 51 19.79 -6.07 7.21
CA PRO A 51 20.94 -5.19 7.01
C PRO A 51 22.04 -5.51 8.03
N PRO A 52 23.33 -5.34 7.68
CA PRO A 52 24.42 -5.50 8.64
C PRO A 52 24.25 -4.55 9.82
N GLN A 53 24.72 -4.98 11.00
CA GLN A 53 24.63 -4.17 12.21
C GLN A 53 25.31 -2.81 12.01
N GLY A 54 24.58 -1.73 12.36
CA GLY A 54 25.06 -0.36 12.23
C GLY A 54 25.24 0.14 10.79
N SER A 55 24.65 -0.51 9.80
CA SER A 55 24.75 -0.12 8.38
C SER A 55 23.40 -0.14 7.68
N SER A 56 23.35 0.47 6.50
CA SER A 56 22.20 0.44 5.59
C SER A 56 22.31 -0.71 4.60
N LEU A 57 21.17 -1.23 4.14
CA LEU A 57 21.15 -2.18 3.06
C LEU A 57 21.62 -1.49 1.76
N PRO A 58 22.54 -2.09 0.99
CA PRO A 58 22.95 -1.53 -0.29
C PRO A 58 21.76 -1.31 -1.23
N VAL A 59 21.71 -0.18 -1.94
CA VAL A 59 20.57 0.22 -2.80
C VAL A 59 20.20 -0.84 -3.84
N ALA A 60 21.19 -1.61 -4.31
CA ALA A 60 21.00 -2.69 -5.28
C ALA A 60 20.28 -3.94 -4.70
N GLN A 61 20.21 -4.03 -3.37
CA GLN A 61 19.57 -5.14 -2.64
C GLN A 61 18.17 -4.78 -2.13
N TRP A 62 17.72 -3.54 -2.30
CA TRP A 62 16.39 -3.13 -1.85
C TRP A 62 15.29 -3.95 -2.55
N PRO A 63 14.24 -4.34 -1.81
CA PRO A 63 13.13 -5.08 -2.38
C PRO A 63 12.35 -4.26 -3.40
N ASP A 64 11.70 -4.95 -4.33
CA ASP A 64 10.80 -4.34 -5.30
C ASP A 64 9.50 -3.91 -4.63
N ALA A 65 9.32 -2.61 -4.41
CA ALA A 65 8.14 -2.05 -3.73
C ALA A 65 6.82 -2.40 -4.42
N CYS A 66 6.81 -2.68 -5.74
CA CYS A 66 5.58 -3.07 -6.44
C CYS A 66 5.11 -4.50 -6.13
N LYS A 67 5.95 -5.31 -5.47
CA LYS A 67 5.60 -6.66 -4.99
C LYS A 67 5.18 -6.66 -3.52
N VAL A 68 5.28 -5.52 -2.84
CA VAL A 68 5.06 -5.41 -1.40
C VAL A 68 3.57 -5.34 -1.05
N LEU A 69 2.71 -4.80 -1.92
CA LEU A 69 1.25 -4.80 -1.71
C LEU A 69 0.55 -5.53 -2.85
N GLY A 70 -0.02 -6.70 -2.54
CA GLY A 70 -0.71 -7.55 -3.50
C GLY A 70 -2.15 -7.12 -3.75
N ASP A 71 -2.73 -7.52 -4.89
CA ASP A 71 -4.14 -7.21 -5.22
C ASP A 71 -5.11 -7.78 -4.18
N GLU A 72 -4.83 -8.97 -3.63
CA GLU A 72 -5.65 -9.58 -2.59
C GLU A 72 -5.66 -8.77 -1.31
N GLU A 73 -4.52 -8.15 -0.96
CA GLU A 73 -4.39 -7.30 0.22
C GLU A 73 -5.15 -5.98 0.01
N VAL A 74 -5.05 -5.39 -1.19
CA VAL A 74 -5.87 -4.22 -1.55
C VAL A 74 -7.35 -4.58 -1.52
N ARG A 75 -7.77 -5.72 -2.09
CA ARG A 75 -9.17 -6.16 -2.07
C ARG A 75 -9.68 -6.52 -0.68
N ALA A 76 -8.81 -6.92 0.25
CA ALA A 76 -9.21 -7.10 1.64
C ALA A 76 -9.65 -5.77 2.28
N ILE A 77 -9.00 -4.66 1.90
CA ILE A 77 -9.32 -3.30 2.38
C ILE A 77 -10.46 -2.67 1.56
N LEU A 78 -10.46 -2.89 0.24
CA LEU A 78 -11.39 -2.34 -0.73
C LEU A 78 -11.93 -3.47 -1.62
N PRO A 79 -12.98 -4.20 -1.20
CA PRO A 79 -13.49 -5.38 -1.90
C PRO A 79 -13.97 -5.15 -3.34
N GLN A 80 -14.19 -3.89 -3.70
CA GLN A 80 -14.65 -3.47 -5.03
C GLN A 80 -13.49 -3.01 -5.93
N ALA A 81 -12.23 -3.13 -5.48
CA ALA A 81 -11.07 -2.75 -6.27
C ALA A 81 -10.86 -3.68 -7.46
N GLU A 82 -10.77 -3.09 -8.65
CA GLU A 82 -10.57 -3.75 -9.94
C GLU A 82 -9.52 -3.00 -10.78
N ASP A 83 -9.22 -3.51 -11.98
CA ASP A 83 -8.33 -2.86 -12.95
C ASP A 83 -7.01 -2.35 -12.34
N PHE A 84 -6.21 -3.27 -11.81
CA PHE A 84 -4.96 -2.93 -11.14
C PHE A 84 -3.85 -2.61 -12.15
N ALA A 85 -3.20 -1.46 -11.96
CA ALA A 85 -1.94 -1.10 -12.59
C ALA A 85 -0.89 -0.75 -11.52
N ARG A 86 0.38 -1.04 -11.83
CA ARG A 86 1.51 -0.77 -10.93
C ARG A 86 2.59 -0.01 -11.67
N GLU A 87 2.97 1.12 -11.11
CA GLU A 87 4.02 1.98 -11.65
C GLU A 87 5.18 2.04 -10.64
N PRO A 88 6.37 1.50 -10.99
CA PRO A 88 7.52 1.59 -10.11
C PRO A 88 7.98 3.05 -9.99
N ILE A 89 8.35 3.44 -8.78
CA ILE A 89 8.88 4.76 -8.47
C ILE A 89 10.37 4.60 -8.14
N LYS A 90 11.20 5.34 -8.87
CA LYS A 90 12.62 5.48 -8.55
C LYS A 90 12.77 6.36 -7.32
N VAL A 91 13.49 5.88 -6.32
CA VAL A 91 13.86 6.65 -5.12
C VAL A 91 15.35 6.93 -5.19
N THR A 92 15.78 8.16 -4.89
CA THR A 92 17.19 8.52 -4.82
C THR A 92 17.59 8.71 -3.36
N ILE A 93 18.51 7.88 -2.88
CA ILE A 93 19.03 7.93 -1.52
C ILE A 93 20.27 8.82 -1.51
N ILE A 94 20.20 9.92 -0.76
CA ILE A 94 21.26 10.91 -0.65
C ILE A 94 21.73 10.94 0.80
N ASN A 95 23.04 10.73 1.03
CA ASN A 95 23.65 11.03 2.31
C ASN A 95 24.12 12.49 2.27
N PHE A 96 23.45 13.36 3.03
CA PHE A 96 23.78 14.79 3.10
C PHE A 96 24.90 15.12 4.10
N ASN A 97 25.59 14.13 4.67
CA ASN A 97 26.73 14.40 5.54
C ASN A 97 28.05 14.43 4.73
N PRO A 98 28.57 15.61 4.35
CA PRO A 98 29.81 15.71 3.57
C PRO A 98 31.07 15.27 4.34
N LEU A 99 30.96 15.01 5.65
CA LEU A 99 32.07 14.61 6.51
C LEU A 99 32.07 13.11 6.85
N GLN A 100 31.04 12.37 6.44
CA GLN A 100 30.97 10.92 6.60
C GLN A 100 30.92 10.27 5.22
N ASP A 101 31.91 9.45 4.92
CA ASP A 101 31.83 8.57 3.76
C ASP A 101 30.63 7.64 3.96
N ALA A 102 29.65 7.71 3.06
CA ALA A 102 28.59 6.72 3.04
C ALA A 102 29.20 5.35 2.76
N ASP A 103 28.71 4.31 3.45
CA ASP A 103 29.10 2.94 3.15
C ASP A 103 28.91 2.68 1.64
N PRO A 104 29.88 2.06 0.94
CA PRO A 104 29.80 1.85 -0.49
C PRO A 104 28.48 1.21 -0.93
N GLY A 105 27.76 1.86 -1.85
CA GLY A 105 26.49 1.36 -2.37
C GLY A 105 25.27 1.61 -1.50
N THR A 106 25.36 2.43 -0.45
CA THR A 106 24.19 2.85 0.36
C THR A 106 23.54 4.15 -0.11
N THR A 107 24.17 4.84 -1.06
CA THR A 107 23.62 6.02 -1.75
C THR A 107 23.43 5.73 -3.23
N GLY A 108 22.51 6.47 -3.86
CA GLY A 108 22.20 6.35 -5.28
C GLY A 108 20.74 6.02 -5.57
N ASP A 109 20.48 5.66 -6.81
CA ASP A 109 19.13 5.37 -7.29
C ASP A 109 18.70 3.93 -6.95
N VAL A 110 17.51 3.80 -6.39
CA VAL A 110 16.76 2.55 -6.23
C VAL A 110 15.61 2.57 -7.26
N PRO A 111 15.74 1.92 -8.43
CA PRO A 111 14.75 2.02 -9.52
C PRO A 111 13.33 1.62 -9.14
N LYS A 112 13.18 0.80 -8.09
CA LYS A 112 11.91 0.28 -7.59
C LYS A 112 11.75 0.47 -6.08
N GLY A 113 12.33 1.56 -5.56
CA GLY A 113 12.25 1.90 -4.13
C GLY A 113 10.85 2.31 -3.68
N GLY A 114 9.97 2.66 -4.62
CA GLY A 114 8.54 2.85 -4.37
C GLY A 114 7.66 2.25 -5.46
N CYS A 115 6.37 2.26 -5.23
CA CYS A 115 5.35 1.85 -6.19
C CYS A 115 4.08 2.67 -6.01
N GLU A 116 3.49 3.11 -7.12
CA GLU A 116 2.09 3.55 -7.16
C GLU A 116 1.23 2.41 -7.72
N THR A 117 0.30 1.93 -6.90
CA THR A 117 -0.74 0.97 -7.32
C THR A 117 -2.00 1.75 -7.62
N LYS A 118 -2.39 1.81 -8.89
CA LYS A 118 -3.64 2.42 -9.37
C LYS A 118 -4.68 1.34 -9.57
N PHE A 119 -5.93 1.62 -9.23
CA PHE A 119 -7.03 0.67 -9.36
C PHE A 119 -8.35 1.42 -9.48
N GLY A 120 -9.33 0.72 -10.04
CA GLY A 120 -10.69 1.21 -10.17
C GLY A 120 -11.53 0.94 -8.94
N LEU A 121 -12.39 1.91 -8.60
CA LEU A 121 -13.49 1.77 -7.65
C LEU A 121 -14.78 2.30 -8.29
N PRO A 122 -15.96 1.85 -7.83
CA PRO A 122 -17.24 2.31 -8.38
C PRO A 122 -17.38 3.82 -8.34
N ALA A 123 -17.66 4.40 -9.51
CA ALA A 123 -17.89 5.83 -9.69
C ALA A 123 -18.87 6.05 -10.83
N LYS A 124 -19.56 7.19 -10.81
CA LYS A 124 -20.59 7.54 -11.79
C LYS A 124 -20.03 7.81 -13.20
N TYR A 125 -18.84 8.40 -13.28
CA TYR A 125 -18.29 8.91 -14.56
C TYR A 125 -17.13 8.07 -15.07
N ASP A 126 -16.11 7.85 -14.23
CA ASP A 126 -14.92 7.10 -14.59
C ASP A 126 -14.48 6.24 -13.40
N SER A 127 -14.51 4.93 -13.60
CA SER A 127 -14.08 3.94 -12.63
C SER A 127 -12.67 3.43 -12.90
N GLU A 128 -12.07 3.71 -14.06
CA GLU A 128 -10.75 3.16 -14.41
C GLU A 128 -9.66 3.96 -13.68
N HIS A 129 -8.86 3.26 -12.85
CA HIS A 129 -7.72 3.84 -12.13
C HIS A 129 -8.01 5.15 -11.36
N ASN A 130 -9.24 5.35 -10.90
CA ASN A 130 -9.68 6.54 -10.18
C ASN A 130 -9.18 6.63 -8.72
N SER A 131 -8.39 5.64 -8.30
CA SER A 131 -7.85 5.50 -6.96
C SER A 131 -6.40 5.03 -7.02
N SER A 132 -5.58 5.48 -6.07
CA SER A 132 -4.20 5.01 -5.95
C SER A 132 -3.75 4.85 -4.50
N ILE A 133 -2.83 3.91 -4.32
CA ILE A 133 -2.03 3.72 -3.11
C ILE A 133 -0.57 3.76 -3.52
N LYS A 134 0.20 4.65 -2.92
CA LYS A 134 1.63 4.80 -3.12
C LYS A 134 2.37 4.32 -1.88
N ILE A 135 3.40 3.52 -2.09
CA ILE A 135 4.33 3.05 -1.05
C ILE A 135 5.74 3.45 -1.47
N VAL A 136 6.51 4.04 -0.55
CA VAL A 136 7.90 4.41 -0.78
C VAL A 136 8.74 3.94 0.40
N PHE A 137 9.79 3.16 0.15
CA PHE A 137 10.83 2.92 1.15
C PHE A 137 11.71 4.16 1.26
N LYS A 138 11.81 4.70 2.47
CA LYS A 138 12.64 5.86 2.81
C LYS A 138 14.03 5.39 3.20
N THR A 139 14.09 4.36 4.05
CA THR A 139 15.31 3.79 4.60
C THR A 139 15.15 2.28 4.77
N ILE A 140 16.18 1.51 4.42
CA ILE A 140 16.32 0.10 4.83
C ILE A 140 17.69 -0.07 5.48
N ALA A 141 17.75 -0.24 6.79
CA ALA A 141 18.99 -0.25 7.55
C ALA A 141 18.86 -1.04 8.86
N ASP A 142 19.95 -1.10 9.63
CA ASP A 142 19.92 -1.57 11.01
C ASP A 142 18.71 -0.95 11.76
N PRO A 143 17.89 -1.73 12.48
CA PRO A 143 16.69 -1.23 13.14
C PRO A 143 16.93 -0.05 14.11
N ALA A 144 18.11 0.03 14.74
CA ALA A 144 18.46 1.16 15.60
C ALA A 144 18.73 2.43 14.78
N LEU A 145 19.32 2.31 13.59
CA LEU A 145 19.49 3.43 12.66
C LEU A 145 18.14 3.91 12.11
N VAL A 146 17.27 2.99 11.72
CA VAL A 146 15.90 3.29 11.26
C VAL A 146 15.10 4.01 12.34
N THR A 147 15.14 3.51 13.58
CA THR A 147 14.43 4.14 14.70
C THR A 147 14.95 5.54 14.99
N LYS A 148 16.28 5.73 14.92
CA LYS A 148 16.91 7.04 15.10
C LYS A 148 16.48 8.01 14.00
N ALA A 149 16.63 7.63 12.72
CA ALA A 149 16.25 8.44 11.57
C ALA A 149 14.77 8.83 11.63
N TYR A 150 13.88 7.86 11.86
CA TYR A 150 12.45 8.11 12.03
C TYR A 150 12.15 9.11 13.15
N THR A 151 12.86 9.02 14.28
CA THR A 151 12.64 9.92 15.41
C THR A 151 13.10 11.35 15.07
N GLU A 152 14.24 11.49 14.41
CA GLU A 152 14.76 12.78 13.93
C GLU A 152 13.79 13.41 12.93
N ASP A 153 13.36 12.67 11.90
CA ASP A 153 12.40 13.12 10.90
C ASP A 153 11.06 13.53 11.55
N ARG A 154 10.51 12.68 12.43
CA ARG A 154 9.27 13.00 13.15
C ARG A 154 9.40 14.28 13.98
N ASP A 155 10.50 14.44 14.71
CA ASP A 155 10.71 15.58 15.60
C ASP A 155 10.91 16.88 14.81
N ASP A 156 11.54 16.82 13.65
CA ASP A 156 11.68 17.97 12.75
C ASP A 156 10.34 18.34 12.11
N GLU A 157 9.56 17.37 11.65
CA GLU A 157 8.20 17.62 11.14
C GLU A 157 7.27 18.18 12.21
N ALA A 158 7.39 17.71 13.45
CA ALA A 158 6.63 18.25 14.58
C ALA A 158 6.99 19.72 14.88
N LYS A 159 8.26 20.13 14.67
CA LYS A 159 8.69 21.54 14.81
C LYS A 159 8.16 22.40 13.66
N ASP A 160 8.20 21.88 12.43
CA ASP A 160 7.84 22.61 11.21
C ASP A 160 6.32 22.76 11.01
N ALA A 161 5.53 21.87 11.60
CA ALA A 161 4.06 21.91 11.56
C ALA A 161 3.43 23.22 12.08
N GLY A 162 4.19 24.05 12.80
CA GLY A 162 3.73 25.34 13.32
C GLY A 162 2.64 25.21 14.39
N LYS A 163 1.91 26.30 14.68
CA LYS A 163 0.86 26.32 15.74
C LYS A 163 -0.52 25.83 15.28
N GLY A 164 -0.65 25.32 14.06
CA GLY A 164 -1.93 24.79 13.56
C GLY A 164 -2.17 23.40 14.16
N THR A 165 -3.30 23.20 14.85
CA THR A 165 -3.61 21.95 15.58
C THR A 165 -3.72 20.71 14.71
N ASP A 166 -3.80 20.89 13.39
CA ASP A 166 -4.05 19.82 12.43
C ASP A 166 -2.78 19.45 11.64
N ALA A 167 -1.70 20.25 11.68
CA ALA A 167 -0.59 20.10 10.73
C ALA A 167 0.26 18.83 10.92
N PHE A 168 0.37 18.31 12.15
CA PHE A 168 1.14 17.10 12.48
C PHE A 168 0.42 16.27 13.54
N ARG A 169 0.46 14.94 13.38
CA ARG A 169 -0.10 13.99 14.34
C ARG A 169 0.85 12.82 14.53
N ASP A 170 1.35 12.65 15.75
CA ASP A 170 2.00 11.41 16.17
C ASP A 170 0.93 10.35 16.41
N LEU A 171 0.98 9.26 15.64
CA LEU A 171 0.06 8.14 15.72
C LEU A 171 0.60 7.01 16.62
N GLY A 172 1.83 7.14 17.12
CA GLY A 172 2.51 6.13 17.92
C GLY A 172 2.45 4.75 17.26
N ASN A 173 2.03 3.76 18.03
CA ASN A 173 1.91 2.37 17.57
C ASN A 173 0.51 1.93 17.15
N SER A 174 -0.42 2.88 16.96
CA SER A 174 -1.84 2.59 16.69
C SER A 174 -2.11 1.85 15.37
N LEU A 175 -1.11 1.78 14.49
CA LEU A 175 -1.17 1.13 13.17
C LEU A 175 -0.40 -0.19 13.12
N GLY A 176 0.06 -0.72 14.26
CA GLY A 176 0.79 -1.99 14.35
C GLY A 176 2.30 -1.88 14.14
N ALA A 177 2.78 -0.78 13.56
CA ALA A 177 4.19 -0.39 13.58
C ALA A 177 4.60 0.17 14.96
N PRO A 178 5.88 0.07 15.37
CA PRO A 178 6.40 0.75 16.56
C PRO A 178 6.18 2.26 16.60
N GLY A 179 6.19 2.92 15.44
CA GLY A 179 5.97 4.36 15.32
C GLY A 179 5.42 4.72 13.95
N CYS A 180 4.40 5.57 13.94
CA CYS A 180 3.89 6.25 12.76
C CYS A 180 3.55 7.71 13.08
N TYR A 181 3.69 8.60 12.11
CA TYR A 181 3.15 9.95 12.15
C TYR A 181 2.51 10.33 10.81
N THR A 182 1.74 11.41 10.80
CA THR A 182 1.15 11.97 9.59
C THR A 182 1.19 13.49 9.63
N GLN A 183 1.26 14.09 8.45
CA GLN A 183 1.11 15.52 8.25
C GLN A 183 -0.18 15.78 7.47
N ASP A 184 -1.04 16.68 7.95
CA ASP A 184 -2.33 16.90 7.29
C ASP A 184 -2.20 17.58 5.92
N ARG A 185 -1.05 18.18 5.56
CA ARG A 185 -0.87 18.82 4.24
C ARG A 185 -0.69 17.81 3.12
N THR A 186 -0.05 16.69 3.39
CA THR A 186 0.25 15.67 2.38
C THR A 186 -0.64 14.44 2.53
N HIS A 187 -1.27 14.26 3.70
CA HIS A 187 -2.04 13.07 4.07
C HIS A 187 -1.24 11.77 4.02
N GLU A 188 0.09 11.88 3.98
CA GLU A 188 1.03 10.78 3.98
C GLU A 188 1.17 10.21 5.40
N LEU A 189 1.34 8.89 5.48
CA LEU A 189 1.68 8.18 6.71
C LEU A 189 3.15 7.77 6.62
N VAL A 190 3.98 8.27 7.53
CA VAL A 190 5.39 7.85 7.65
C VAL A 190 5.49 6.94 8.86
N CYS A 191 6.03 5.75 8.66
CA CYS A 191 6.09 4.70 9.67
C CYS A 191 7.44 3.99 9.65
N HIS A 192 7.78 3.33 10.76
CA HIS A 192 8.94 2.43 10.81
C HIS A 192 8.58 1.08 11.45
N GLN A 193 9.17 0.01 10.94
CA GLN A 193 8.98 -1.36 11.42
C GLN A 193 10.26 -2.18 11.15
N GLY A 194 10.95 -2.59 12.22
CA GLY A 194 12.20 -3.35 12.10
C GLY A 194 13.24 -2.59 11.27
N PRO A 195 13.77 -3.18 10.18
CA PRO A 195 14.79 -2.53 9.35
C PRO A 195 14.20 -1.54 8.33
N TYR A 196 12.89 -1.28 8.32
CA TYR A 196 12.24 -0.44 7.33
C TYR A 196 11.72 0.87 7.91
N GLU A 197 11.97 1.95 7.19
CA GLU A 197 11.21 3.19 7.25
C GLU A 197 10.48 3.40 5.92
N PHE A 198 9.19 3.67 5.96
CA PHE A 198 8.37 3.73 4.75
C PHE A 198 7.25 4.77 4.85
N GLU A 199 6.87 5.27 3.69
CA GLU A 199 5.77 6.19 3.47
C GLU A 199 4.62 5.46 2.78
N VAL A 200 3.40 5.71 3.23
CA VAL A 200 2.15 5.28 2.58
C VAL A 200 1.30 6.50 2.29
N SER A 201 0.92 6.67 1.03
CA SER A 201 0.13 7.80 0.54
C SER A 201 -0.82 7.37 -0.56
N GLY A 202 -1.61 8.30 -1.11
CA GLY A 202 -2.55 8.00 -2.19
C GLY A 202 -3.82 8.82 -2.07
N LEU A 203 -4.70 8.65 -3.06
CA LEU A 203 -5.95 9.39 -3.16
C LEU A 203 -7.02 8.55 -3.86
N SER A 204 -8.27 9.01 -3.79
CA SER A 204 -9.37 8.44 -4.55
C SER A 204 -10.38 9.51 -4.90
N THR A 205 -10.87 9.45 -6.14
CA THR A 205 -11.99 10.27 -6.62
C THR A 205 -13.30 9.48 -6.71
N ALA A 206 -13.29 8.24 -6.21
CA ALA A 206 -14.44 7.34 -6.27
C ALA A 206 -15.62 7.85 -5.43
N ASP A 207 -16.83 7.54 -5.90
CA ASP A 207 -18.04 7.89 -5.18
C ASP A 207 -18.10 7.13 -3.84
N GLY A 208 -18.46 7.84 -2.76
CA GLY A 208 -18.57 7.24 -1.42
C GLY A 208 -17.34 7.40 -0.53
N VAL A 209 -16.20 7.89 -1.04
CA VAL A 209 -15.07 8.28 -0.18
C VAL A 209 -15.38 9.56 0.60
N GLY A 210 -16.21 10.45 0.05
CA GLY A 210 -16.65 11.70 0.68
C GLY A 210 -16.54 12.89 -0.28
N LYS A 211 -16.79 14.11 0.21
CA LYS A 211 -16.49 15.35 -0.53
C LYS A 211 -15.16 15.92 -0.06
N TYR A 212 -14.42 16.58 -0.94
CA TYR A 212 -13.21 17.32 -0.57
C TYR A 212 -13.53 18.39 0.50
N PRO A 213 -12.69 18.59 1.53
CA PRO A 213 -11.44 17.87 1.83
C PRO A 213 -11.63 16.57 2.66
N GLN A 214 -12.84 16.29 3.12
CA GLN A 214 -13.14 15.10 3.94
C GLN A 214 -12.83 13.77 3.22
N ALA A 215 -12.87 13.77 1.88
CA ALA A 215 -12.48 12.61 1.07
C ALA A 215 -11.04 12.15 1.35
N GLU A 216 -10.08 13.08 1.40
CA GLU A 216 -8.66 12.76 1.66
C GLU A 216 -8.47 12.22 3.08
N LYS A 217 -9.11 12.86 4.07
CA LYS A 217 -9.14 12.38 5.45
C LYS A 217 -9.73 10.98 5.56
N ASN A 218 -10.87 10.73 4.90
CA ASN A 218 -11.52 9.42 4.90
C ASN A 218 -10.64 8.37 4.21
N TRP A 219 -9.98 8.72 3.11
CA TRP A 219 -9.06 7.83 2.41
C TRP A 219 -7.89 7.44 3.30
N ARG A 220 -7.23 8.43 3.92
CA ARG A 220 -6.17 8.17 4.90
C ARG A 220 -6.65 7.27 6.03
N ASP A 221 -7.71 7.70 6.72
CA ASP A 221 -8.14 7.08 7.98
C ASP A 221 -8.71 5.67 7.76
N LYS A 222 -9.37 5.38 6.61
CA LYS A 222 -10.01 4.08 6.33
C LYS A 222 -9.22 3.14 5.43
N VAL A 223 -8.34 3.67 4.56
CA VAL A 223 -7.59 2.86 3.57
C VAL A 223 -6.12 2.84 3.91
N LEU A 224 -5.47 4.00 3.99
CA LEU A 224 -4.02 4.05 4.18
C LEU A 224 -3.59 3.47 5.54
N THR A 225 -4.39 3.64 6.60
CA THR A 225 -4.13 3.00 7.90
C THR A 225 -4.16 1.47 7.83
N GLU A 226 -5.05 0.89 7.02
CA GLU A 226 -5.13 -0.56 6.83
C GLU A 226 -3.99 -1.09 5.92
N VAL A 227 -3.53 -0.26 4.98
CA VAL A 227 -2.30 -0.56 4.21
C VAL A 227 -1.11 -0.62 5.16
N VAL A 228 -0.92 0.38 6.02
CA VAL A 228 0.16 0.38 7.03
C VAL A 228 0.09 -0.85 7.93
N ARG A 229 -1.10 -1.23 8.43
CA ARG A 229 -1.29 -2.45 9.23
C ARG A 229 -0.86 -3.71 8.47
N THR A 230 -1.22 -3.80 7.20
CA THR A 230 -0.84 -4.92 6.32
C THR A 230 0.68 -5.00 6.16
N LEU A 231 1.33 -3.88 5.84
CA LEU A 231 2.78 -3.80 5.67
C LEU A 231 3.53 -4.12 6.96
N SER A 232 3.11 -3.50 8.07
CA SER A 232 3.72 -3.69 9.39
C SER A 232 3.67 -5.16 9.82
N ALA A 233 2.53 -5.84 9.59
CA ALA A 233 2.40 -7.27 9.87
C ALA A 233 3.36 -8.14 9.03
N ARG A 234 3.68 -7.74 7.79
CA ARG A 234 4.65 -8.44 6.92
C ARG A 234 6.10 -8.15 7.28
N MET A 235 6.38 -6.99 7.85
CA MET A 235 7.72 -6.54 8.26
C MET A 235 8.07 -6.92 9.70
N ALA A 236 7.08 -7.22 10.55
CA ALA A 236 7.32 -7.69 11.91
C ALA A 236 8.02 -9.06 11.87
N GLY A 237 9.35 -9.08 12.10
CA GLY A 237 10.18 -10.26 12.35
C GLY A 237 9.69 -11.10 13.54
N GLN A 238 10.04 -12.40 13.63
CA GLN A 238 9.70 -13.21 14.80
C GLN A 238 10.64 -12.73 15.91
N SER A 239 10.10 -11.95 16.84
CA SER A 239 10.73 -11.75 18.14
C SER A 239 10.68 -13.03 18.97
#